data_AF-A0A4C1XKB1-F1
#
_entry.id   AF-A0A4C1XKB1-F1
#
_cell.length_a   1.000
_cell.length_b   1.000
_cell.length_c   1.000
_cell.angle_alpha   90.00
_cell.angle_beta   90.00
_cell.angle_gamma   90.00
#
_symmetry.space_group_name_H-M   'P 1'
#
loop_
_entity.id
_entity.type
_entity.pdbx_description
1 polymer ?
#
loop_
_entity_poly.entity_id
_entity_poly.type
_entity_poly.pdbx_seq_one_letter_code
_entity_poly.pdbx_strand_id
1 'polypeptide(L)'
;MAGMVVLLAGDLRKTLPVVQRGTPADEIQACVKSSSLWSKVEKSSLKTNMRVHLHNDIDPGLYAEMLLKIGDGCLDVDHEGYISLSRKFYNLVENNVDLIARVFPELQQNLSSDRWLYAREILAPRN
;
A
#
# COMPACT_ATOMS: atom_id res chain seq x y z
N MET A 1 24.73 31.38 3.66
CA MET A 1 24.28 30.14 2.98
C MET A 1 22.91 29.79 3.52
N ALA A 2 21.87 29.89 2.70
CA ALA A 2 20.54 29.42 3.07
C ALA A 2 20.43 27.94 2.65
N GLY A 3 20.30 27.05 3.62
CA GLY A 3 20.03 25.64 3.38
C GLY A 3 18.65 25.30 3.92
N MET A 4 17.86 24.56 3.13
CA MET A 4 16.60 23.95 3.59
C MET A 4 16.87 22.48 3.88
N VAL A 5 16.54 22.04 5.09
CA VAL A 5 16.51 20.61 5.41
C VAL A 5 15.22 20.04 4.83
N VAL A 6 15.34 19.03 3.97
CA VAL A 6 14.20 18.35 3.35
C VAL A 6 14.18 16.90 3.81
N LEU A 7 13.06 16.48 4.40
CA LEU A 7 12.80 15.08 4.72
C LEU A 7 11.80 14.52 3.70
N LEU A 8 12.23 13.50 2.95
CA LEU A 8 11.37 12.75 2.06
C LEU A 8 10.87 11.50 2.80
N ALA A 9 9.56 11.31 2.85
CA ALA A 9 8.94 10.14 3.47
C ALA A 9 7.92 9.51 2.52
N GLY A 10 7.99 8.19 2.36
CA GLY A 10 7.10 7.46 1.47
C GLY A 10 7.62 6.05 1.16
N ASP A 11 6.81 5.24 0.49
CA ASP A 11 7.23 3.95 -0.04
C ASP A 11 7.38 4.08 -1.56
N LEU A 12 8.64 4.04 -2.04
CA LEU A 12 8.98 4.19 -3.46
C LEU A 12 8.67 2.94 -4.30
N ARG A 13 8.18 1.86 -3.68
CA ARG A 13 7.63 0.68 -4.38
C ARG A 13 6.15 0.84 -4.72
N LYS A 14 5.52 1.95 -4.30
CA LYS A 14 4.16 2.30 -4.73
C LYS A 14 4.15 2.79 -6.19
N THR A 15 2.96 3.07 -6.69
CA THR A 15 2.69 3.54 -8.05
C THR A 15 3.63 4.67 -8.48
N LEU A 16 4.07 4.62 -9.74
CA LEU A 16 4.88 5.67 -10.36
C LEU A 16 4.12 7.01 -10.38
N PRO A 17 4.84 8.16 -10.49
CA PRO A 17 4.20 9.45 -10.68
C PRO A 17 3.36 9.47 -11.97
N VAL A 18 2.15 9.99 -11.88
CA VAL A 18 1.28 10.15 -13.06
C VAL A 18 1.73 11.35 -13.86
N VAL A 19 2.14 11.13 -15.11
CA VAL A 19 2.45 12.19 -16.08
C VAL A 19 1.33 12.24 -17.11
N GLN A 20 0.50 13.29 -17.06
CA GLN A 20 -0.63 13.41 -18.00
C GLN A 20 -0.14 13.43 -19.45
N ARG A 21 -0.66 12.50 -20.27
CA ARG A 21 -0.26 12.31 -21.68
C ARG A 21 1.23 12.00 -21.86
N GLY A 22 1.90 11.55 -20.79
CA GLY A 22 3.29 11.15 -20.81
C GLY A 22 3.50 9.74 -21.35
N THR A 23 4.75 9.45 -21.67
CA THR A 23 5.24 8.11 -21.98
C THR A 23 5.78 7.42 -20.71
N PRO A 24 5.99 6.09 -20.73
CA PRO A 24 6.66 5.40 -19.63
C PRO A 24 8.04 5.98 -19.29
N ALA A 25 8.77 6.54 -20.28
CA ALA A 25 10.04 7.20 -20.04
C ALA A 25 9.86 8.51 -19.23
N ASP A 26 8.80 9.26 -19.50
CA ASP A 26 8.47 10.48 -18.75
C ASP A 26 8.12 10.16 -17.30
N GLU A 27 7.39 9.07 -17.04
CA GLU A 27 7.08 8.59 -15.68
C GLU A 27 8.35 8.22 -14.90
N ILE A 28 9.27 7.49 -15.55
CA ILE A 28 10.57 7.17 -14.96
C ILE A 28 11.37 8.44 -14.69
N GLN A 29 11.40 9.39 -15.62
CA GLN A 29 12.12 10.65 -15.45
C GLN A 29 11.53 11.52 -14.33
N ALA A 30 10.21 11.46 -14.12
CA ALA A 30 9.52 12.14 -13.04
C ALA A 30 9.78 11.52 -11.65
N CYS A 31 10.28 10.29 -11.58
CA CYS A 31 10.61 9.65 -10.31
C CYS A 31 11.72 10.42 -9.58
N VAL A 32 11.57 10.61 -8.27
CA VAL A 32 12.58 11.29 -7.43
C VAL A 32 13.97 10.65 -7.53
N LYS A 33 14.03 9.33 -7.79
CA LYS A 33 15.26 8.56 -7.97
C LYS A 33 16.04 8.95 -9.24
N SER A 34 15.36 9.54 -10.23
CA SER A 34 15.95 10.01 -11.49
C SER A 34 16.56 11.42 -11.35
N SER A 35 16.33 12.10 -10.23
CA SER A 35 16.94 13.40 -9.94
C SER A 35 18.45 13.28 -9.71
N SER A 36 19.22 14.23 -10.22
CA SER A 36 20.66 14.33 -9.93
C SER A 36 20.97 14.50 -8.44
N LEU A 37 20.01 15.04 -7.67
CA LEU A 37 20.12 15.19 -6.22
C LEU A 37 19.97 13.88 -5.46
N TRP A 38 19.44 12.82 -6.07
CA TRP A 38 19.23 11.54 -5.40
C TRP A 38 20.52 10.94 -4.83
N SER A 39 21.65 11.19 -5.50
CA SER A 39 22.99 10.80 -5.03
C SER A 39 23.39 11.43 -3.69
N LYS A 40 22.76 12.55 -3.31
CA LYS A 40 23.00 13.28 -2.07
C LYS A 40 21.99 12.95 -0.97
N VAL A 41 20.97 12.14 -1.26
CA VAL A 41 19.94 11.77 -0.29
C VAL A 41 20.46 10.63 0.59
N GLU A 42 20.49 10.87 1.90
CA GLU A 42 20.70 9.82 2.89
C GLU A 42 19.43 8.96 3.03
N LYS A 43 19.61 7.64 3.03
CA LYS A 43 18.50 6.68 3.02
C LYS A 43 18.40 5.99 4.37
N SER A 44 17.23 6.10 4.99
CA SER A 44 16.86 5.34 6.19
C SER A 44 15.60 4.53 5.89
N SER A 45 15.61 3.25 6.24
CA SER A 45 14.50 2.33 5.98
C SER A 45 13.83 1.90 7.27
N LEU A 46 12.51 2.09 7.34
CA LEU A 46 11.68 1.51 8.40
C LEU A 46 11.39 0.05 8.05
N LYS A 47 11.69 -0.86 8.99
CA LYS A 47 11.56 -2.32 8.77
C LYS A 47 10.31 -2.94 9.40
N THR A 48 9.68 -2.24 10.34
CA THR A 48 8.53 -2.76 11.09
C THR A 48 7.23 -2.23 10.51
N ASN A 49 6.37 -3.13 10.04
CA ASN A 49 5.02 -2.78 9.61
C ASN A 49 4.08 -2.68 10.82
N MET A 50 4.01 -1.48 11.41
CA MET A 50 3.18 -1.22 12.59
C MET A 50 1.69 -1.50 12.35
N ARG A 51 1.18 -1.32 11.12
CA ARG A 51 -0.24 -1.58 10.81
C ARG A 51 -0.62 -3.03 11.08
N VAL A 52 0.26 -3.95 10.70
CA VAL A 52 0.04 -5.39 10.85
C VAL A 52 0.08 -5.78 12.33
N HIS A 53 0.92 -5.15 13.14
CA HIS A 53 1.00 -5.42 14.58
C HIS A 53 -0.19 -4.85 15.37
N LEU A 54 -0.91 -3.88 14.81
CA LEU A 54 -2.09 -3.28 15.44
C LEU A 54 -3.40 -4.05 15.13
N HIS A 55 -3.38 -4.97 14.17
CA HIS A 55 -4.54 -5.77 13.78
C HIS A 55 -4.33 -7.22 14.22
N ASN A 56 -5.12 -7.67 15.20
CA ASN A 56 -4.88 -8.88 16.00
C ASN A 56 -5.26 -10.22 15.33
N ASP A 57 -5.61 -10.21 14.04
CA ASP A 57 -6.36 -11.32 13.42
C ASP A 57 -5.50 -12.32 12.64
N ILE A 58 -4.20 -12.05 12.42
CA ILE A 58 -3.26 -12.92 11.70
C ILE A 58 -1.91 -12.87 12.41
N ASP A 59 -1.10 -13.94 12.35
CA ASP A 59 0.32 -13.90 12.74
C ASP A 59 0.99 -12.68 12.07
N PRO A 60 1.33 -11.63 12.85
CA PRO A 60 1.78 -10.37 12.28
C PRO A 60 3.09 -10.50 11.51
N GLY A 61 3.93 -11.48 11.87
CA GLY A 61 5.19 -11.76 11.20
C GLY A 61 4.95 -12.35 9.81
N LEU A 62 4.12 -13.39 9.73
CA LEU A 62 3.80 -14.06 8.47
C LEU A 62 3.15 -13.11 7.46
N TYR A 63 2.19 -12.30 7.92
CA TYR A 63 1.50 -11.36 7.04
C TYR A 63 2.44 -10.26 6.52
N ALA A 64 3.31 -9.71 7.37
CA ALA A 64 4.29 -8.71 6.97
C ALA A 64 5.31 -9.28 5.97
N GLU A 65 5.81 -10.50 6.20
CA GLU A 65 6.74 -11.17 5.28
C GLU A 65 6.09 -11.42 3.90
N MET A 66 4.85 -11.88 3.89
CA MET A 66 4.14 -12.14 2.64
C MET A 66 3.85 -10.85 1.86
N LEU A 67 3.49 -9.74 2.53
CA LEU A 67 3.38 -8.43 1.88
C LEU A 67 4.70 -7.96 1.26
N LEU A 68 5.83 -8.20 1.93
CA LEU A 68 7.14 -7.87 1.37
C LEU A 68 7.44 -8.70 0.12
N LYS A 69 7.20 -10.02 0.15
CA LYS A 69 7.38 -10.90 -1.02
C LYS A 69 6.54 -10.47 -2.22
N ILE A 70 5.29 -10.03 -1.99
CA ILE A 70 4.42 -9.47 -3.03
C ILE A 70 5.03 -8.18 -3.58
N GLY A 71 5.36 -7.22 -2.72
CA GLY A 71 5.86 -5.90 -3.13
C GLY A 71 7.24 -5.93 -3.79
N ASP A 72 8.06 -6.93 -3.47
CA ASP A 72 9.39 -7.12 -4.05
C ASP A 72 9.36 -8.05 -5.29
N GLY A 73 8.19 -8.57 -5.67
CA GLY A 73 8.02 -9.43 -6.85
C GLY A 73 8.69 -10.80 -6.71
N CYS A 74 8.83 -11.32 -5.49
CA CYS A 74 9.49 -12.58 -5.20
C CYS A 74 8.56 -13.80 -5.26
N LEU A 75 7.27 -13.61 -5.53
CA LEU A 75 6.31 -14.70 -5.67
C LEU A 75 6.28 -15.20 -7.11
N ASP A 76 6.15 -16.50 -7.26
CA ASP A 76 5.93 -17.12 -8.56
C ASP A 76 4.61 -16.61 -9.14
N VAL A 77 4.66 -16.30 -10.43
CA VAL A 77 3.50 -15.93 -11.25
C VAL A 77 3.19 -17.07 -12.20
N ASP A 78 1.89 -17.31 -12.40
CA ASP A 78 1.45 -18.25 -13.42
C ASP A 78 1.60 -17.67 -14.84
N HIS A 79 1.16 -18.44 -15.83
CA HIS A 79 1.23 -18.08 -17.24
C HIS A 79 0.35 -16.87 -17.62
N GLU A 80 -0.59 -16.48 -16.76
CA GLU A 80 -1.45 -15.30 -16.94
C GLU A 80 -0.93 -14.09 -16.13
N GLY A 81 0.12 -14.27 -15.33
CA GLY A 81 0.72 -13.24 -14.50
C GLY A 81 0.11 -13.09 -13.11
N TYR A 82 -0.71 -14.06 -12.66
CA TYR A 82 -1.30 -14.02 -11.32
C TYR A 82 -0.40 -14.69 -10.29
N ILE A 83 -0.43 -14.15 -9.07
CA ILE A 83 0.21 -14.74 -7.90
C ILE A 83 -0.78 -15.62 -7.13
N SER A 84 -0.31 -16.76 -6.64
CA SER A 84 -1.10 -17.61 -5.75
C SER A 84 -0.92 -17.20 -4.29
N LEU A 85 -2.01 -16.78 -3.64
CA LEU A 85 -2.01 -16.43 -2.22
C LEU A 85 -2.42 -17.64 -1.36
N SER A 86 -1.74 -17.83 -0.23
CA SER A 86 -2.13 -18.83 0.75
C SER A 86 -3.46 -18.46 1.43
N ARG A 87 -4.30 -19.45 1.75
CA ARG A 87 -5.58 -19.26 2.45
C ARG A 87 -5.44 -18.60 3.83
N LYS A 88 -4.23 -18.57 4.39
CA LYS A 88 -3.92 -17.86 5.65
C LYS A 88 -3.84 -16.34 5.49
N PHE A 89 -3.81 -15.84 4.25
CA PHE A 89 -3.54 -14.44 3.95
C PHE A 89 -4.80 -13.62 3.63
N TYR A 90 -5.92 -14.27 3.35
CA TYR A 90 -7.18 -13.62 3.02
C TYR A 90 -8.37 -14.37 3.62
N ASN A 91 -9.44 -13.64 3.89
CA ASN A 91 -10.74 -14.20 4.22
C ASN A 91 -11.59 -14.20 2.94
N LEU A 92 -11.88 -15.40 2.42
CA LEU A 92 -12.74 -15.54 1.25
C LEU A 92 -14.19 -15.29 1.66
N VAL A 93 -14.91 -14.55 0.83
CA VAL A 93 -16.35 -14.31 0.94
C VAL A 93 -17.01 -14.73 -0.38
N GLU A 94 -18.22 -15.27 -0.30
CA GLU A 94 -18.89 -15.86 -1.46
C GLU A 94 -19.49 -14.80 -2.39
N ASN A 95 -19.85 -13.64 -1.83
CA ASN A 95 -20.52 -12.58 -2.58
C ASN A 95 -20.25 -11.18 -1.97
N ASN A 96 -20.65 -10.16 -2.72
CA ASN A 96 -20.44 -8.77 -2.34
C ASN A 96 -21.24 -8.35 -1.11
N VAL A 97 -22.38 -8.99 -0.84
CA VAL A 97 -23.23 -8.68 0.33
C VAL A 97 -22.50 -9.08 1.61
N ASP A 98 -21.91 -10.27 1.63
CA ASP A 98 -21.11 -10.75 2.76
C ASP A 98 -19.85 -9.92 2.95
N LEU A 99 -19.21 -9.50 1.86
CA LEU A 99 -18.07 -8.58 1.92
C LEU A 99 -18.46 -7.26 2.58
N ILE A 100 -19.56 -6.63 2.13
CA ILE A 100 -20.04 -5.37 2.68
C ILE A 100 -20.39 -5.53 4.16
N ALA A 101 -21.13 -6.59 4.52
CA ALA A 101 -21.51 -6.85 5.91
C ALA A 101 -20.27 -7.09 6.81
N ARG A 102 -19.22 -7.72 6.27
CA ARG A 102 -17.98 -7.99 7.00
C ARG A 102 -17.12 -6.74 7.21
N VAL A 103 -17.00 -5.89 6.19
CA VAL A 103 -16.21 -4.65 6.26
C VAL A 103 -16.98 -3.55 7.02
N PHE A 104 -18.29 -3.46 6.80
CA PHE A 104 -19.18 -2.43 7.33
C PHE A 104 -20.35 -3.04 8.15
N PRO A 105 -20.07 -3.66 9.31
CA PRO A 105 -21.12 -4.22 10.14
C PRO A 105 -22.07 -3.13 10.62
N GLU A 106 -23.38 -3.39 10.53
CA GLU A 106 -24.42 -2.45 10.98
C GLU A 106 -24.26 -1.05 10.37
N LEU A 107 -23.88 -0.96 9.09
CA LEU A 107 -23.58 0.30 8.41
C LEU A 107 -24.64 1.39 8.67
N GLN A 108 -25.93 1.06 8.52
CA GLN A 108 -27.04 1.99 8.71
C GLN A 108 -27.05 2.66 10.09
N GLN A 109 -26.65 1.93 11.13
CA GLN A 109 -26.62 2.43 12.50
C GLN A 109 -25.37 3.28 12.77
N ASN A 110 -24.29 3.05 12.01
CA ASN A 110 -23.00 3.70 12.18
C ASN A 110 -22.74 4.84 11.19
N LEU A 111 -23.66 5.12 10.25
CA LEU A 111 -23.52 6.18 9.24
C LEU A 111 -23.27 7.58 9.83
N SER A 112 -23.76 7.84 11.05
CA SER A 112 -23.55 9.12 11.73
C SER A 112 -22.28 9.19 12.58
N SER A 113 -21.48 8.11 12.62
CA SER A 113 -20.27 8.03 13.44
C SER A 113 -19.02 8.20 12.59
N ASP A 114 -18.50 9.42 12.54
CA ASP A 114 -17.27 9.75 11.81
C ASP A 114 -16.09 8.87 12.24
N ARG A 115 -15.94 8.65 13.55
CA ARG A 115 -14.87 7.79 14.09
C ARG A 115 -14.97 6.35 13.59
N TRP A 116 -16.19 5.82 13.46
CA TRP A 116 -16.41 4.46 12.96
C TRP A 116 -16.11 4.35 11.47
N LEU A 117 -16.48 5.38 10.70
CA LEU A 117 -16.21 5.48 9.26
C LEU A 117 -14.71 5.63 8.98
N TYR A 118 -14.00 6.53 9.68
CA TYR A 118 -12.56 6.75 9.50
C TYR A 118 -11.72 5.50 9.75
N ALA A 119 -12.12 4.62 10.66
CA ALA A 119 -11.43 3.36 10.90
C ALA A 119 -11.50 2.39 9.71
N ARG A 120 -12.40 2.63 8.74
CA ARG A 120 -12.69 1.77 7.59
C ARG A 120 -12.53 2.48 6.24
N GLU A 121 -12.09 3.74 6.27
CA GLU A 121 -11.89 4.52 5.06
C GLU A 121 -10.66 4.05 4.31
N ILE A 122 -10.81 3.81 3.00
CA ILE A 122 -9.69 3.56 2.09
C ILE A 122 -9.45 4.85 1.32
N LEU A 123 -8.40 5.57 1.68
CA LEU A 123 -7.97 6.74 0.93
C LEU A 123 -7.43 6.28 -0.43
N ALA A 124 -8.20 6.55 -1.47
CA ALA A 124 -7.75 6.41 -2.86
C ALA A 124 -7.42 7.81 -3.40
N PRO A 125 -6.27 7.99 -4.08
CA PRO A 125 -6.00 9.25 -4.77
C PRO A 125 -7.06 9.48 -5.86
N ARG A 126 -7.58 10.70 -5.94
CA ARG A 126 -8.30 11.16 -7.14
C ARG A 126 -7.24 11.50 -8.18
N ASN A 127 -7.01 10.59 -9.11
CA ASN A 127 -6.23 10.87 -10.32
C ASN A 127 -7.08 11.65 -11.32
#